data_AF-A0A6A6MEZ5-F1
#
_entry.id   AF-A0A6A6MEZ5-F1
#
_cell.length_a   1.000
_cell.length_b   1.000
_cell.length_c   1.000
_cell.angle_alpha   90.00
_cell.angle_beta   90.00
_cell.angle_gamma   90.00
#
_symmetry.space_group_name_H-M   'P 1'
#
loop_
_entity.id
_entity.type
_entity.pdbx_description
1 polymer ?
#
loop_
_entity_poly.entity_id
_entity_poly.type
_entity_poly.pdbx_seq_one_letter_code
_entity_poly.pdbx_strand_id
1 'polypeptide(L)'
;MIGVKDQNDRRDSWHHGGWIAKMVIWLLLVVLMFFMPNVIISIYGTVSKFGAGLFLLVQVIILLDFTHSWNDAWVEKDEQKWYVALLVISVVCYLAAFTFSGILFIWFNPSGHDCGLNVFFIVMTMILAFAFGIIALHPTVNGSLLPASVISVYCAYVCYTGLSSEPHDYACNGLHNKTKAVSTSTLVLGMLTTVLSVLYSAVRAGSSTTFLSPPSSPKSSAAKKPLLEEQLEEGKEKKEKDAQPVSYSYTFFHLIFALASMYSAMLLSGWTDSSESSDLIDTGWTSVWVRICTEWVTAVLYVWTLLAPLLLPDREFF
;
A
#
# COMPACT_ATOMS: atom_id res chain seq x y z
N MET A 1 -2.58 12.97 -19.28
CA MET A 1 -2.09 13.64 -18.07
C MET A 1 -0.55 13.59 -17.90
N ILE A 2 0.21 13.19 -18.91
CA ILE A 2 1.68 13.02 -18.84
C ILE A 2 2.39 14.37 -18.93
N GLY A 3 3.30 14.62 -17.98
CA GLY A 3 4.19 15.79 -18.00
C GLY A 3 3.49 17.13 -17.77
N VAL A 4 2.29 17.14 -17.16
CA VAL A 4 1.65 18.39 -16.72
C VAL A 4 2.42 18.91 -15.51
N LYS A 5 2.90 20.15 -15.59
CA LYS A 5 3.69 20.80 -14.52
C LYS A 5 2.97 22.02 -13.94
N ASP A 6 2.02 22.57 -14.67
CA ASP A 6 1.40 23.85 -14.38
C ASP A 6 -0.12 23.80 -14.52
N GLN A 7 -0.83 24.54 -13.67
CA GLN A 7 -2.29 24.63 -13.68
C GLN A 7 -2.87 25.40 -14.90
N ASN A 8 -2.07 26.22 -15.58
CA ASN A 8 -2.49 26.89 -16.82
C ASN A 8 -2.55 25.95 -18.02
N ASP A 9 -2.07 24.71 -17.90
CA ASP A 9 -2.20 23.71 -18.97
C ASP A 9 -3.69 23.38 -19.20
N ARG A 10 -4.14 23.37 -20.46
CA ARG A 10 -5.53 22.99 -20.81
C ARG A 10 -5.92 21.62 -20.26
N ARG A 11 -4.94 20.73 -20.07
CA ARG A 11 -5.12 19.38 -19.50
C ARG A 11 -5.50 19.44 -18.02
N ASP A 12 -5.08 20.46 -17.29
CA ASP A 12 -5.50 20.72 -15.90
C ASP A 12 -7.01 21.00 -15.83
N SER A 13 -7.50 21.88 -16.70
CA SER A 13 -8.92 22.21 -16.77
C SER A 13 -9.80 20.98 -17.07
N TRP A 14 -9.33 20.07 -17.93
CA TRP A 14 -10.02 18.79 -18.14
C TRP A 14 -9.93 17.87 -16.92
N HIS A 15 -8.81 17.84 -16.20
CA HIS A 15 -8.63 17.03 -14.99
C HIS A 15 -9.60 17.41 -13.87
N HIS A 16 -9.79 18.70 -13.62
CA HIS A 16 -10.68 19.21 -12.57
C HIS A 16 -12.15 19.38 -13.04
N GLY A 17 -12.37 19.53 -14.35
CA GLY A 17 -13.69 19.75 -14.95
C GLY A 17 -14.30 18.54 -15.66
N GLY A 18 -15.38 18.78 -16.41
CA GLY A 18 -15.94 17.79 -17.36
C GLY A 18 -16.55 16.52 -16.74
N TRP A 19 -16.95 16.55 -15.46
CA TRP A 19 -17.42 15.38 -14.72
C TRP A 19 -18.56 14.60 -15.40
N ILE A 20 -19.56 15.28 -15.97
CA ILE A 20 -20.67 14.62 -16.68
C ILE A 20 -20.13 13.80 -17.86
N ALA A 21 -19.24 14.38 -18.68
CA ALA A 21 -18.64 13.68 -19.81
C ALA A 21 -17.79 12.48 -19.34
N LYS A 22 -17.02 12.63 -18.26
CA LYS A 22 -16.23 11.53 -17.68
C LYS A 22 -17.11 10.38 -17.19
N MET A 23 -18.22 10.68 -16.50
CA MET A 23 -19.17 9.67 -16.02
C MET A 23 -19.84 8.92 -17.18
N VAL A 24 -20.22 9.63 -18.25
CA VAL A 24 -20.77 9.02 -19.46
C VAL A 24 -19.73 8.12 -20.14
N ILE A 25 -18.50 8.60 -20.33
CA ILE A 25 -17.41 7.80 -20.92
C ILE A 25 -17.14 6.54 -20.09
N TRP A 26 -17.05 6.68 -18.76
CA TRP A 26 -16.84 5.55 -17.87
C TRP A 26 -17.95 4.50 -17.98
N LEU A 27 -19.22 4.92 -17.95
CA LEU A 27 -20.37 4.03 -18.11
C LEU A 27 -20.34 3.30 -19.46
N LEU A 28 -20.04 4.02 -20.55
CA LEU A 28 -19.91 3.44 -21.88
C LEU A 28 -18.79 2.39 -21.93
N LEU A 29 -17.63 2.67 -21.33
CA LEU A 29 -16.52 1.72 -21.26
C LEU A 29 -16.90 0.44 -20.48
N VAL A 30 -17.65 0.57 -19.39
CA VAL A 30 -18.17 -0.58 -18.63
C VAL A 30 -19.09 -1.44 -19.50
N VAL A 31 -20.04 -0.82 -20.21
CA VAL A 31 -20.95 -1.54 -21.11
C VAL A 31 -20.18 -2.22 -22.25
N LEU A 32 -19.18 -1.53 -22.82
CA LEU A 32 -18.37 -2.07 -23.92
C LEU A 32 -17.56 -3.30 -23.53
N MET A 33 -17.13 -3.44 -22.27
CA MET A 33 -16.39 -4.62 -21.83
C MET A 33 -17.19 -5.92 -21.93
N PHE A 34 -18.53 -5.89 -21.86
CA PHE A 34 -19.36 -7.08 -22.04
C PHE A 34 -19.36 -7.63 -23.47
N PHE A 35 -18.96 -6.81 -24.46
CA PHE A 35 -18.88 -7.21 -25.87
C PHE A 35 -17.47 -7.64 -26.28
N MET A 36 -16.53 -7.64 -25.34
CA MET A 36 -15.12 -7.95 -25.63
C MET A 36 -14.89 -9.47 -25.71
N PRO A 37 -14.15 -9.97 -26.71
CA PRO A 37 -13.87 -11.40 -26.83
C PRO A 37 -13.01 -11.93 -25.69
N ASN A 38 -13.23 -13.20 -25.32
CA ASN A 38 -12.53 -13.90 -24.23
C ASN A 38 -11.00 -13.84 -24.33
N VAL A 39 -10.46 -13.78 -25.55
CA VAL A 39 -9.01 -13.66 -25.78
C VAL A 39 -8.45 -12.37 -25.16
N ILE A 40 -9.15 -11.24 -25.30
CA ILE A 40 -8.70 -9.97 -24.73
C ILE A 40 -8.86 -9.98 -23.21
N ILE A 41 -9.92 -10.60 -22.69
CA ILE A 41 -10.13 -10.76 -21.24
C ILE A 41 -9.00 -11.59 -20.63
N SER A 42 -8.57 -12.66 -21.29
CA SER A 42 -7.43 -13.48 -20.83
C SER A 42 -6.13 -12.69 -20.82
N ILE A 43 -5.83 -11.94 -21.89
CA ILE A 43 -4.66 -11.04 -21.95
C ILE A 43 -4.71 -10.01 -20.81
N TYR A 44 -5.87 -9.40 -20.58
CA TYR A 44 -6.06 -8.45 -19.49
C TYR A 44 -5.87 -9.11 -18.12
N GLY A 45 -6.31 -10.36 -17.95
CA GLY A 45 -6.04 -11.15 -16.74
C GLY A 45 -4.54 -11.31 -16.48
N THR A 46 -3.76 -11.67 -17.50
CA THR A 46 -2.29 -11.78 -17.39
C THR A 46 -1.64 -10.43 -17.03
N VAL A 47 -2.04 -9.34 -17.69
CA VAL A 47 -1.55 -7.99 -17.38
C VAL A 47 -1.93 -7.57 -15.96
N SER A 48 -3.14 -7.90 -15.53
CA SER A 48 -3.64 -7.56 -14.20
C SER A 48 -2.90 -8.30 -13.09
N LYS A 49 -2.43 -9.54 -13.31
CA LYS A 49 -1.55 -10.25 -12.35
C LYS A 49 -0.28 -9.43 -12.05
N PHE A 50 0.36 -8.90 -13.10
CA PHE A 50 1.53 -8.05 -12.95
C PHE A 50 1.19 -6.70 -12.31
N GLY A 51 0.12 -6.05 -12.76
CA GLY A 51 -0.35 -4.78 -12.19
C GLY A 51 -0.74 -4.89 -10.72
N ALA A 52 -1.35 -6.00 -10.32
CA ALA A 52 -1.70 -6.33 -8.94
C ALA A 52 -0.44 -6.49 -8.07
N GLY A 53 0.59 -7.17 -8.56
CA GLY A 53 1.89 -7.25 -7.88
C GLY A 53 2.54 -5.88 -7.69
N LEU A 54 2.49 -5.01 -8.71
CA LEU A 54 3.00 -3.64 -8.60
C LEU A 54 2.16 -2.79 -7.63
N PHE A 55 0.84 -2.99 -7.58
CA PHE A 55 -0.02 -2.31 -6.62
C PHE A 55 0.30 -2.69 -5.19
N LEU A 56 0.59 -3.96 -4.90
CA LEU A 56 1.04 -4.41 -3.58
C LEU A 56 2.30 -3.67 -3.14
N LEU A 57 3.27 -3.44 -4.06
CA LEU A 57 4.45 -2.63 -3.76
C LEU A 57 4.11 -1.16 -3.48
N VAL A 58 3.21 -0.57 -4.27
CA VAL A 58 2.72 0.80 -4.03
C VAL A 58 2.02 0.89 -2.66
N GLN A 59 1.21 -0.11 -2.30
CA GLN A 59 0.53 -0.20 -1.01
C GLN A 59 1.52 -0.28 0.15
N VAL A 60 2.62 -1.01 0.00
CA VAL A 60 3.71 -1.06 0.98
C VAL A 60 4.35 0.32 1.16
N ILE A 61 4.64 1.03 0.07
CA ILE A 61 5.22 2.38 0.16
C ILE A 61 4.25 3.36 0.83
N ILE A 62 2.96 3.28 0.49
CA ILE A 62 1.91 4.08 1.13
C ILE A 62 1.83 3.78 2.64
N LEU A 63 1.91 2.50 3.03
CA LEU A 63 1.90 2.10 4.43
C LEU A 63 3.13 2.63 5.19
N LEU A 64 4.31 2.57 4.57
CA LEU A 64 5.53 3.15 5.15
C LEU A 64 5.40 4.66 5.34
N ASP A 65 4.97 5.40 4.32
CA ASP A 65 4.73 6.85 4.41
C ASP A 65 3.69 7.18 5.51
N PHE A 66 2.61 6.39 5.61
CA PHE A 66 1.60 6.56 6.66
C PHE A 66 2.17 6.35 8.05
N THR A 67 2.91 5.27 8.29
CA THR A 67 3.43 4.93 9.62
C THR A 67 4.49 5.92 10.09
N HIS A 68 5.38 6.35 9.20
CA HIS A 68 6.35 7.41 9.49
C HIS A 68 5.65 8.76 9.71
N SER A 69 4.73 9.16 8.83
CA SER A 69 3.97 10.41 9.00
C SER A 69 3.15 10.45 10.29
N TRP A 70 2.57 9.32 10.69
CA TRP A 70 1.84 9.21 11.96
C TRP A 70 2.79 9.37 13.15
N ASN A 71 3.93 8.67 13.13
CA ASN A 71 4.95 8.83 14.16
C ASN A 71 5.38 10.30 14.30
N ASP A 72 5.76 10.92 13.19
CA ASP A 72 6.32 12.27 13.19
C ASP A 72 5.28 13.30 13.65
N ALA A 73 4.02 13.15 13.22
CA ALA A 73 2.92 14.03 13.66
C ALA A 73 2.63 13.95 15.17
N TRP A 74 2.97 12.85 15.84
CA TRP A 74 2.79 12.72 17.29
C TRP A 74 4.05 13.13 18.05
N VAL A 75 5.23 12.88 17.49
CA VAL A 75 6.52 13.35 18.03
C VAL A 75 6.61 14.88 17.97
N GLU A 76 6.13 15.52 16.90
CA GLU A 76 6.17 16.99 16.74
C GLU A 76 5.37 17.73 17.81
N LYS A 77 4.39 17.08 18.44
CA LYS A 77 3.61 17.69 19.53
C LYS A 77 4.43 17.90 20.81
N ASP A 78 5.54 17.19 20.95
CA ASP A 78 6.50 17.31 22.05
C ASP A 78 5.89 17.25 23.47
N GLU A 79 4.87 16.41 23.67
CA GLU A 79 4.29 16.15 25.00
C GLU A 79 4.47 14.69 25.43
N GLN A 80 4.75 14.48 26.72
CA GLN A 80 4.94 13.15 27.31
C GLN A 80 3.78 12.18 27.02
N LYS A 81 2.54 12.67 26.97
CA LYS A 81 1.35 11.84 26.70
C LYS A 81 1.41 11.18 25.32
N TRP A 82 1.90 11.88 24.30
CA TRP A 82 2.02 11.34 22.94
C TRP A 82 3.13 10.31 22.85
N TYR A 83 4.28 10.54 23.51
CA TYR A 83 5.35 9.54 23.58
C TYR A 83 4.91 8.25 24.29
N VAL A 84 4.17 8.36 25.40
CA VAL A 84 3.59 7.18 26.10
C VAL A 84 2.58 6.47 25.19
N ALA A 85 1.72 7.21 24.48
CA ALA A 85 0.77 6.62 23.54
C ALA A 85 1.47 5.87 22.40
N LEU A 86 2.52 6.45 21.81
CA LEU A 86 3.36 5.79 20.78
C LEU A 86 3.95 4.48 21.31
N LEU A 87 4.51 4.50 22.53
CA LEU A 87 5.10 3.31 23.14
C LEU A 87 4.04 2.23 23.39
N VAL A 88 2.89 2.58 23.97
CA VAL A 88 1.81 1.63 24.26
C VAL A 88 1.30 0.98 22.97
N ILE A 89 1.04 1.76 21.93
CA ILE A 89 0.61 1.24 20.62
C ILE A 89 1.68 0.31 20.06
N SER A 90 2.95 0.70 20.13
CA SER A 90 4.05 -0.11 19.60
C SER A 90 4.17 -1.47 20.30
N VAL A 91 4.05 -1.48 21.63
CA VAL A 91 4.09 -2.71 22.42
C VAL A 91 2.90 -3.61 22.08
N VAL A 92 1.70 -3.06 21.97
CA VAL A 92 0.50 -3.81 21.58
C VAL A 92 0.65 -4.40 20.18
N CYS A 93 1.17 -3.63 19.22
CA CYS A 93 1.42 -4.11 17.86
C CYS A 93 2.44 -5.26 17.84
N TYR A 94 3.55 -5.17 18.58
CA TYR A 94 4.51 -6.26 18.67
C TYR A 94 3.92 -7.52 19.31
N LEU A 95 3.20 -7.38 20.42
CA LEU A 95 2.52 -8.51 21.05
C LEU A 95 1.53 -9.15 20.07
N ALA A 96 0.74 -8.36 19.36
CA ALA A 96 -0.17 -8.85 18.34
C ALA A 96 0.57 -9.59 17.22
N ALA A 97 1.66 -9.04 16.68
CA ALA A 97 2.43 -9.66 15.60
C ALA A 97 3.01 -11.02 16.01
N PHE A 98 3.63 -11.12 17.18
CA PHE A 98 4.22 -12.37 17.67
C PHE A 98 3.16 -13.39 18.11
N THR A 99 2.09 -12.97 18.80
CA THR A 99 1.00 -13.88 19.16
C THR A 99 0.28 -14.39 17.92
N PHE A 100 0.00 -13.53 16.94
CA PHE A 100 -0.63 -13.93 15.69
C PHE A 100 0.26 -14.90 14.90
N SER A 101 1.56 -14.62 14.77
CA SER A 101 2.52 -15.55 14.15
C SER A 101 2.58 -16.89 14.89
N GLY A 102 2.49 -16.88 16.23
CA GLY A 102 2.36 -18.09 17.05
C GLY A 102 1.11 -18.92 16.72
N ILE A 103 -0.02 -18.26 16.49
CA ILE A 103 -1.28 -18.91 16.06
C ILE A 103 -1.12 -19.54 14.67
N LEU A 104 -0.33 -18.95 13.77
CA LEU A 104 -0.09 -19.53 12.44
C LEU A 104 0.53 -20.92 12.50
N PHE A 105 1.39 -21.22 13.48
CA PHE A 105 1.91 -22.58 13.66
C PHE A 105 0.80 -23.61 13.94
N ILE A 106 -0.27 -23.21 14.64
CA ILE A 106 -1.40 -24.10 14.94
C ILE A 106 -2.19 -24.42 13.66
N TRP A 107 -2.28 -23.46 12.75
CA TRP A 107 -3.06 -23.60 11.52
C TRP A 107 -2.28 -24.18 10.35
N PHE A 108 -0.98 -23.93 10.27
CA PHE A 108 -0.15 -24.23 9.09
C PHE A 108 0.99 -25.23 9.33
N ASN A 109 1.08 -25.81 10.53
CA ASN A 109 2.03 -26.89 10.86
C ASN A 109 1.33 -28.06 11.60
N PRO A 110 0.42 -28.79 10.93
CA PRO A 110 -0.27 -29.92 11.53
C PRO A 110 0.68 -31.08 11.84
N SER A 111 0.46 -31.76 12.98
CA SER A 111 1.24 -32.95 13.37
C SER A 111 1.08 -34.08 12.35
N GLY A 112 2.20 -34.66 11.90
CA GLY A 112 2.22 -35.82 11.01
C GLY A 112 2.58 -35.54 9.55
N HIS A 113 2.79 -34.27 9.19
CA HIS A 113 3.29 -33.86 7.88
C HIS A 113 4.56 -33.01 8.02
N ASP A 114 5.44 -33.04 7.01
CA ASP A 114 6.60 -32.16 6.96
C ASP A 114 6.21 -30.83 6.30
N CYS A 115 5.94 -29.82 7.14
CA CYS A 115 5.52 -28.48 6.74
C CYS A 115 6.67 -27.47 6.85
N GLY A 116 7.89 -27.90 6.52
CA GLY A 116 9.10 -27.08 6.63
C GLY A 116 9.04 -25.74 5.90
N LEU A 117 8.32 -25.65 4.77
CA LEU A 117 8.15 -24.39 4.02
C LEU A 117 7.32 -23.37 4.80
N ASN A 118 6.19 -23.80 5.37
CA ASN A 118 5.31 -22.93 6.15
C ASN A 118 6.00 -22.48 7.44
N VAL A 119 6.69 -23.43 8.09
CA VAL A 119 7.55 -23.14 9.26
C VAL A 119 8.62 -22.11 8.89
N PHE A 120 9.30 -22.26 7.76
CA PHE A 120 10.30 -21.30 7.30
C PHE A 120 9.69 -19.91 7.10
N PHE A 121 8.54 -19.79 6.43
CA PHE A 121 7.88 -18.50 6.24
C PHE A 121 7.53 -17.84 7.57
N ILE A 122 6.88 -18.55 8.50
CA ILE A 122 6.47 -17.99 9.80
C ILE A 122 7.70 -17.59 10.63
N VAL A 123 8.72 -18.44 10.71
CA VAL A 123 9.95 -18.14 11.45
C VAL A 123 10.67 -16.94 10.85
N MET A 124 10.76 -16.86 9.52
CA MET A 124 11.37 -15.73 8.84
C MET A 124 10.62 -14.42 9.15
N THR A 125 9.29 -14.43 9.11
CA THR A 125 8.46 -13.27 9.51
C THR A 125 8.75 -12.81 10.94
N MET A 126 8.87 -13.74 11.89
CA MET A 126 9.21 -13.43 13.29
C MET A 126 10.63 -12.88 13.45
N ILE A 127 11.60 -13.43 12.72
CA ILE A 127 12.98 -12.93 12.69
C ILE A 127 13.02 -11.50 12.14
N LEU A 128 12.30 -11.24 11.05
CA LEU A 128 12.20 -9.90 10.46
C LEU A 128 11.58 -8.90 11.43
N ALA A 129 10.47 -9.25 12.09
CA ALA A 129 9.83 -8.41 13.10
C ALA A 129 10.78 -8.05 14.26
N PHE A 130 11.55 -9.04 14.74
CA PHE A 130 12.55 -8.83 15.77
C PHE A 130 13.70 -7.94 15.28
N ALA A 131 14.19 -8.17 14.07
CA ALA A 131 15.25 -7.36 13.45
C ALA A 131 14.81 -5.90 13.26
N PHE A 132 13.57 -5.64 12.86
CA PHE A 132 13.02 -4.28 12.75
C PHE A 132 13.11 -3.54 14.08
N GLY A 133 12.77 -4.21 15.19
CA GLY A 133 12.85 -3.63 16.53
C GLY A 133 14.27 -3.29 16.94
N ILE A 134 15.23 -4.19 16.67
CA ILE A 134 16.66 -3.94 16.95
C ILE A 134 17.18 -2.75 16.15
N ILE A 135 16.91 -2.72 14.84
CA ILE A 135 17.40 -1.67 13.95
C ILE A 135 16.77 -0.32 14.32
N ALA A 136 15.47 -0.29 14.63
CA ALA A 136 14.78 0.94 15.01
C ALA A 136 15.25 1.52 16.36
N LEU A 137 15.71 0.67 17.29
CA LEU A 137 16.26 1.09 18.59
C LEU A 137 17.77 1.35 18.57
N HIS A 138 18.45 1.08 17.44
CA HIS A 138 19.89 1.26 17.35
C HIS A 138 20.24 2.76 17.43
N PRO A 139 21.14 3.20 18.32
CA PRO A 139 21.34 4.61 18.64
C PRO A 139 21.85 5.48 17.49
N THR A 140 22.44 4.86 16.46
CA THR A 140 22.89 5.60 15.26
C THR A 140 21.77 5.81 14.25
N VAL A 141 20.67 5.06 14.37
CA VAL A 141 19.51 5.15 13.50
C VAL A 141 18.50 6.02 14.25
N ASN A 142 18.08 7.14 13.68
CA ASN A 142 17.00 7.97 14.25
C ASN A 142 15.63 7.30 14.02
N GLY A 143 15.50 6.04 14.43
CA GLY A 143 14.33 5.21 14.25
C GLY A 143 13.29 5.41 15.34
N SER A 144 12.08 4.92 15.08
CA SER A 144 11.00 4.86 16.06
C SER A 144 10.38 3.46 16.08
N LEU A 145 9.92 3.06 17.27
CA LEU A 145 9.32 1.75 17.50
C LEU A 145 7.93 1.62 16.85
N LEU A 146 7.21 2.72 16.65
CA LEU A 146 5.87 2.68 16.08
C LEU A 146 5.89 2.16 14.63
N PRO A 147 6.65 2.76 13.68
CA PRO A 147 6.77 2.20 12.34
C PRO A 147 7.25 0.74 12.35
N ALA A 148 8.24 0.39 13.18
CA ALA A 148 8.77 -0.97 13.29
C ALA A 148 7.67 -2.00 13.66
N SER A 149 6.88 -1.66 14.66
CA SER A 149 5.83 -2.53 15.19
C SER A 149 4.63 -2.68 14.24
N VAL A 150 4.19 -1.60 13.59
CA VAL A 150 3.07 -1.64 12.63
C VAL A 150 3.47 -2.42 11.38
N ILE A 151 4.69 -2.23 10.88
CA ILE A 151 5.21 -3.01 9.76
C ILE A 151 5.36 -4.49 10.14
N SER A 152 5.73 -4.81 11.38
CA SER A 152 5.77 -6.20 11.87
C SER A 152 4.39 -6.86 11.86
N VAL A 153 3.34 -6.14 12.27
CA VAL A 153 1.94 -6.63 12.19
C VAL A 153 1.55 -6.86 10.72
N TYR A 154 1.92 -5.94 9.84
CA TYR A 154 1.63 -6.08 8.41
C TYR A 154 2.34 -7.29 7.80
N CYS A 155 3.63 -7.52 8.12
CA CYS A 155 4.34 -8.72 7.65
C CYS A 155 3.66 -10.01 8.14
N ALA A 156 3.23 -10.07 9.41
CA ALA A 156 2.47 -11.20 9.94
C ALA A 156 1.12 -11.40 9.21
N TYR A 157 0.43 -10.30 8.87
CA TYR A 157 -0.79 -10.33 8.06
C TYR A 157 -0.53 -10.84 6.63
N VAL A 158 0.51 -10.34 5.95
CA VAL A 158 0.87 -10.78 4.60
C VAL A 158 1.25 -12.27 4.61
N CYS A 159 2.05 -12.72 5.57
CA CYS A 159 2.39 -14.11 5.78
C CYS A 159 1.14 -14.99 5.96
N TYR A 160 0.21 -14.59 6.85
CA TYR A 160 -1.08 -15.28 7.02
C TYR A 160 -1.87 -15.39 5.71
N THR A 161 -2.01 -14.29 4.98
CA THR A 161 -2.75 -14.32 3.71
C THR A 161 -2.03 -15.14 2.64
N GLY A 162 -0.70 -15.18 2.66
CA GLY A 162 0.12 -16.03 1.80
C GLY A 162 -0.15 -17.50 2.06
N LEU A 163 -0.01 -17.94 3.31
CA LEU A 163 -0.26 -19.32 3.71
C LEU A 163 -1.73 -19.73 3.50
N SER A 164 -2.67 -18.81 3.71
CA SER A 164 -4.10 -19.07 3.48
C SER A 164 -4.44 -19.31 2.00
N SER A 165 -3.59 -18.83 1.09
CA SER A 165 -3.72 -19.01 -0.36
C SER A 165 -3.02 -20.28 -0.87
N GLU A 166 -2.52 -21.15 0.01
CA GLU A 166 -1.95 -22.44 -0.39
C GLU A 166 -2.97 -23.33 -1.10
N PRO A 167 -2.53 -24.13 -2.10
CA PRO A 167 -3.41 -25.08 -2.78
C PRO A 167 -4.08 -26.09 -1.86
N HIS A 168 -5.29 -26.52 -2.21
CA HIS A 168 -6.11 -27.43 -1.40
C HIS A 168 -5.56 -28.84 -1.22
N ASP A 169 -4.74 -29.29 -2.16
CA ASP A 169 -4.03 -30.57 -2.08
C ASP A 169 -2.83 -30.51 -1.12
N TYR A 170 -2.46 -29.32 -0.63
CA TYR A 170 -1.34 -29.16 0.28
C TYR A 170 -1.74 -29.44 1.73
N ALA A 171 -1.27 -30.57 2.27
CA ALA A 171 -1.65 -31.09 3.58
C ALA A 171 -1.35 -30.15 4.78
N CYS A 172 -0.49 -29.15 4.59
CA CYS A 172 -0.08 -28.24 5.65
C CYS A 172 -1.07 -27.11 5.92
N ASN A 173 -1.98 -26.80 5.00
CA ASN A 173 -2.98 -25.76 5.21
C ASN A 173 -4.19 -26.31 5.99
N GLY A 174 -4.17 -26.15 7.31
CA GLY A 174 -5.23 -26.59 8.21
C GLY A 174 -6.54 -25.80 8.10
N LEU A 175 -6.60 -24.78 7.25
CA LEU A 175 -7.77 -23.94 7.03
C LEU A 175 -8.72 -24.47 5.93
N HIS A 176 -8.40 -25.62 5.32
CA HIS A 176 -9.20 -26.25 4.25
C HIS A 176 -10.68 -26.48 4.62
N ASN A 177 -10.98 -26.85 5.86
CA ASN A 177 -12.36 -27.07 6.31
C ASN A 177 -13.15 -25.78 6.52
N LYS A 178 -12.49 -24.62 6.49
CA LYS A 178 -13.09 -23.28 6.65
C LYS A 178 -12.86 -22.38 5.42
N THR A 179 -12.49 -22.96 4.28
CA THR A 179 -12.08 -22.26 3.05
C THR A 179 -13.00 -21.11 2.65
N LYS A 180 -14.33 -21.29 2.66
CA LYS A 180 -15.27 -20.22 2.26
C LYS A 180 -15.19 -19.00 3.18
N ALA A 181 -15.10 -19.22 4.49
CA ALA A 181 -15.01 -18.13 5.46
C ALA A 181 -13.65 -17.41 5.37
N VAL A 182 -12.58 -18.19 5.18
CA VAL A 182 -11.21 -17.68 5.02
C VAL A 182 -11.08 -16.86 3.75
N SER A 183 -11.48 -17.41 2.61
CA SER A 183 -11.45 -16.73 1.30
C SER A 183 -12.31 -15.46 1.31
N THR A 184 -13.48 -15.50 1.94
CA THR A 184 -14.31 -14.29 2.13
C THR A 184 -13.59 -13.26 3.01
N SER A 185 -12.95 -13.68 4.11
CA SER A 185 -12.23 -12.76 4.99
C SER A 185 -10.99 -12.16 4.34
N THR A 186 -10.22 -12.93 3.57
CA THR A 186 -9.03 -12.44 2.85
C THR A 186 -9.44 -11.47 1.75
N LEU A 187 -10.52 -11.76 1.03
CA LEU A 187 -11.11 -10.86 0.03
C LEU A 187 -11.56 -9.54 0.67
N VAL A 188 -12.35 -9.59 1.75
CA VAL A 188 -12.87 -8.39 2.42
C VAL A 188 -11.73 -7.55 2.99
N LEU A 189 -10.75 -8.17 3.65
CA LEU A 189 -9.59 -7.47 4.20
C LEU A 189 -8.72 -6.88 3.09
N GLY A 190 -8.49 -7.60 1.99
CA GLY A 190 -7.75 -7.09 0.84
C GLY A 190 -8.44 -5.90 0.17
N MET A 191 -9.76 -5.98 -0.04
CA MET A 191 -10.57 -4.89 -0.60
C MET A 191 -10.59 -3.68 0.34
N LEU A 192 -10.76 -3.88 1.64
CA LEU A 192 -10.72 -2.80 2.63
C LEU A 192 -9.36 -2.10 2.63
N THR A 193 -8.27 -2.88 2.63
CA THR A 193 -6.91 -2.33 2.61
C THR A 193 -6.66 -1.55 1.32
N THR A 194 -7.13 -2.04 0.18
CA THR A 194 -7.06 -1.32 -1.12
C THR A 194 -7.76 0.02 -1.04
N VAL A 195 -9.00 0.05 -0.53
CA VAL A 195 -9.79 1.28 -0.38
C VAL A 195 -9.06 2.27 0.53
N LEU A 196 -8.58 1.81 1.70
CA LEU A 196 -7.83 2.66 2.64
C LEU A 196 -6.54 3.21 2.01
N SER A 197 -5.78 2.40 1.26
CA SER A 197 -4.56 2.85 0.59
C SER A 197 -4.84 3.90 -0.48
N VAL A 198 -5.87 3.70 -1.29
CA VAL A 198 -6.26 4.66 -2.34
C VAL A 198 -6.81 5.95 -1.74
N LEU A 199 -7.63 5.86 -0.68
CA LEU A 199 -8.12 7.03 0.05
C LEU A 199 -6.98 7.82 0.67
N TYR A 200 -6.03 7.14 1.34
CA TYR A 200 -4.86 7.78 1.89
C TYR A 200 -4.04 8.46 0.78
N SER A 201 -3.79 7.78 -0.34
CA SER A 201 -3.08 8.36 -1.49
C SER A 201 -3.78 9.61 -2.03
N ALA A 202 -5.11 9.61 -2.12
CA ALA A 202 -5.88 10.76 -2.56
C ALA A 202 -5.81 11.94 -1.57
N VAL A 203 -5.91 11.67 -0.26
CA VAL A 203 -5.76 12.70 0.79
C VAL A 203 -4.34 13.27 0.78
N ARG A 204 -3.33 12.41 0.67
CA ARG A 204 -1.90 12.77 0.62
C ARG A 204 -1.57 13.58 -0.64
N ALA A 205 -2.22 13.30 -1.78
CA ALA A 205 -2.15 14.11 -2.99
C ALA A 205 -2.68 15.53 -2.78
N GLY A 206 -3.78 15.67 -2.03
CA GLY A 206 -4.35 16.95 -1.66
C GLY A 206 -3.51 17.74 -0.65
N SER A 207 -2.73 17.05 0.20
CA SER A 207 -1.92 17.68 1.25
C SER A 207 -0.53 18.14 0.81
N SER A 208 -0.20 18.09 -0.49
CA SER A 208 1.07 18.59 -1.08
C SER A 208 2.34 18.01 -0.45
N THR A 209 2.47 16.68 -0.45
CA THR A 209 3.62 15.98 0.15
C THR A 209 4.42 15.18 -0.89
N THR A 210 5.70 14.99 -0.61
CA THR A 210 6.79 14.62 -1.53
C THR A 210 6.53 13.36 -2.39
N PHE A 211 5.79 12.36 -1.87
CA PHE A 211 5.62 11.06 -2.55
C PHE A 211 4.97 11.16 -3.94
N LEU A 212 4.06 12.11 -4.14
CA LEU A 212 3.35 12.29 -5.42
C LEU A 212 3.85 13.49 -6.22
N SER A 213 4.89 14.18 -5.75
CA SER A 213 5.36 15.43 -6.37
C SER A 213 6.13 15.16 -7.67
N PRO A 214 5.98 16.00 -8.72
CA PRO A 214 6.77 15.88 -9.94
C PRO A 214 8.28 16.03 -9.64
N PRO A 215 9.17 15.22 -10.24
CA PRO A 215 10.62 15.24 -9.97
C PRO A 215 11.34 16.55 -10.36
N SER A 216 10.64 17.51 -10.97
CA SER A 216 11.17 18.82 -11.36
C SER A 216 10.36 19.99 -10.78
N SER A 217 9.52 19.77 -9.77
CA SER A 217 8.81 20.86 -9.11
C SER A 217 9.79 21.61 -8.20
N PRO A 218 9.93 22.95 -8.29
CA PRO A 218 10.65 23.70 -7.27
C PRO A 218 10.00 23.40 -5.93
N LYS A 219 10.77 22.82 -5.01
CA LYS A 219 10.36 22.41 -3.66
C LYS A 219 9.71 23.62 -2.98
N SER A 220 8.39 23.63 -2.84
CA SER A 220 7.69 24.74 -2.19
C SER A 220 7.94 24.68 -0.68
N SER A 221 8.85 25.50 -0.17
CA SER A 221 8.99 25.81 1.26
C SER A 221 7.80 26.63 1.80
N ALA A 222 6.61 26.49 1.22
CA ALA A 222 5.41 27.25 1.54
C ALA A 222 4.41 26.44 2.39
N ALA A 223 4.86 25.38 3.05
CA ALA A 223 4.09 24.68 4.07
C ALA A 223 4.02 25.56 5.34
N LYS A 224 3.16 26.60 5.30
CA LYS A 224 2.51 27.32 6.41
C LYS A 224 1.90 28.63 5.91
N LYS A 225 0.91 28.58 5.03
CA LYS A 225 -0.14 29.62 5.01
C LYS A 225 -1.50 28.96 4.81
N PRO A 226 -2.43 29.06 5.78
CA PRO A 226 -3.78 28.59 5.58
C PRO A 226 -4.44 29.43 4.48
N LEU A 227 -5.06 28.75 3.51
CA LEU A 227 -5.78 29.27 2.34
C LEU A 227 -6.96 30.22 2.66
N LEU A 228 -7.14 30.63 3.91
CA LEU A 228 -8.28 31.40 4.40
C LEU A 228 -7.95 32.87 4.71
N GLU A 229 -6.68 33.26 4.77
CA GLU A 229 -6.30 34.65 5.13
C GLU A 229 -6.25 35.61 3.93
N GLU A 230 -6.24 35.10 2.69
CA GLU A 230 -6.01 35.93 1.49
C GLU A 230 -7.28 36.58 0.91
N GLN A 231 -8.45 36.41 1.54
CA GLN A 231 -9.71 36.99 1.06
C GLN A 231 -10.02 38.41 1.58
N LEU A 232 -9.17 39.00 2.45
CA LEU A 232 -9.48 40.30 3.06
C LEU A 232 -8.59 41.48 2.67
N GLU A 233 -7.55 41.31 1.85
CA GLU A 233 -6.75 42.45 1.38
C GLU A 233 -6.73 42.58 -0.15
N GLU A 234 -7.42 43.66 -0.56
CA GLU A 234 -7.06 44.55 -1.68
C GLU A 234 -7.20 44.06 -3.13
N GLY A 235 -8.29 44.53 -3.76
CA GLY A 235 -8.18 45.72 -4.61
C GLY A 235 -7.13 45.71 -5.73
N LYS A 236 -7.60 45.50 -6.97
CA LYS A 236 -7.02 45.98 -8.24
C LYS A 236 -5.51 45.83 -8.40
N GLU A 237 -5.10 44.69 -8.95
CA GLU A 237 -4.09 44.65 -10.01
C GLU A 237 -4.30 43.38 -10.85
N LYS A 238 -4.31 43.52 -12.18
CA LYS A 238 -4.24 42.38 -13.08
C LYS A 238 -2.83 41.78 -12.96
N LYS A 239 -2.59 40.97 -11.92
CA LYS A 239 -1.45 40.05 -11.93
C LYS A 239 -1.67 39.09 -13.09
N GLU A 240 -0.70 39.02 -14.01
CA GLU A 240 -0.55 37.84 -14.86
C GLU A 240 -0.73 36.61 -13.97
N LYS A 241 -1.53 35.64 -14.40
CA LYS A 241 -1.71 34.39 -13.65
C LYS A 241 -0.36 33.70 -13.59
N ASP A 242 0.43 34.02 -12.56
CA ASP A 242 1.68 33.33 -12.26
C ASP A 242 1.39 31.84 -12.31
N ALA A 243 2.21 31.15 -13.10
CA ALA A 243 2.03 29.77 -13.46
C ALA A 243 2.15 28.94 -12.15
N GLN A 244 0.99 28.56 -11.58
CA GLN A 244 0.97 27.82 -10.33
C GLN A 244 1.35 26.36 -10.60
N PRO A 245 2.39 25.83 -9.93
CA PRO A 245 2.79 24.45 -10.11
C PRO A 245 1.67 23.52 -9.61
N VAL A 246 1.56 22.36 -10.26
CA VAL A 246 0.62 21.32 -9.81
C VAL A 246 1.11 20.68 -8.50
N SER A 247 0.20 20.50 -7.53
CA SER A 247 0.54 19.96 -6.20
C SER A 247 1.01 18.50 -6.22
N TYR A 248 0.65 17.75 -7.27
CA TYR A 248 1.04 16.36 -7.45
C TYR A 248 1.07 15.97 -8.94
N SER A 249 1.75 14.87 -9.25
CA SER A 249 1.81 14.27 -10.57
C SER A 249 0.50 13.59 -10.91
N TYR A 250 -0.26 14.19 -11.82
CA TYR A 250 -1.50 13.59 -12.33
C TYR A 250 -1.30 12.22 -12.95
N THR A 251 -0.13 11.95 -13.55
CA THR A 251 0.15 10.63 -14.12
C THR A 251 0.28 9.58 -13.04
N PHE A 252 1.03 9.87 -11.99
CA PHE A 252 1.26 8.93 -10.91
C PHE A 252 -0.04 8.68 -10.13
N PHE A 253 -0.85 9.71 -9.92
CA PHE A 253 -2.19 9.56 -9.34
C PHE A 253 -3.06 8.56 -10.13
N HIS A 254 -3.22 8.75 -11.44
CA HIS A 254 -4.04 7.82 -12.25
C HIS A 254 -3.41 6.42 -12.34
N LEU A 255 -2.08 6.32 -12.33
CA LEU A 255 -1.37 5.04 -12.33
C LEU A 255 -1.70 4.24 -11.05
N ILE A 256 -1.68 4.87 -9.88
CA ILE A 256 -2.06 4.20 -8.61
C ILE A 256 -3.49 3.67 -8.71
N PHE A 257 -4.45 4.46 -9.19
CA PHE A 257 -5.85 4.01 -9.33
C PHE A 257 -6.01 2.89 -10.37
N ALA A 258 -5.26 2.93 -11.47
CA ALA A 258 -5.28 1.86 -12.47
C ALA A 258 -4.73 0.55 -11.89
N LEU A 259 -3.62 0.61 -11.15
CA LEU A 259 -3.03 -0.54 -10.47
C LEU A 259 -3.95 -1.08 -9.37
N ALA A 260 -4.61 -0.19 -8.60
CA ALA A 260 -5.61 -0.58 -7.60
C ALA A 260 -6.77 -1.35 -8.25
N SER A 261 -7.26 -0.88 -9.41
CA SER A 261 -8.32 -1.56 -10.15
C SER A 261 -7.88 -2.95 -10.65
N MET A 262 -6.63 -3.11 -11.09
CA MET A 262 -6.07 -4.40 -11.49
C MET A 262 -5.95 -5.35 -10.28
N TYR A 263 -5.52 -4.84 -9.13
CA TYR A 263 -5.47 -5.61 -7.89
C TYR A 263 -6.86 -6.05 -7.42
N SER A 264 -7.85 -5.16 -7.41
CA SER A 264 -9.23 -5.52 -7.09
C SER A 264 -9.80 -6.58 -8.04
N ALA A 265 -9.47 -6.51 -9.34
CA ALA A 265 -9.87 -7.53 -10.29
C ALA A 265 -9.26 -8.90 -9.95
N MET A 266 -7.96 -8.96 -9.60
CA MET A 266 -7.29 -10.21 -9.22
C MET A 266 -7.78 -10.79 -7.89
N LEU A 267 -8.09 -9.93 -6.91
CA LEU A 267 -8.72 -10.37 -5.66
C LEU A 267 -10.10 -11.00 -5.92
N LEU A 268 -10.93 -10.38 -6.77
CA LEU A 268 -12.26 -10.87 -7.08
C LEU A 268 -12.25 -12.12 -7.97
N SER A 269 -11.25 -12.25 -8.86
CA SER A 269 -11.09 -13.42 -9.74
C SER A 269 -10.26 -14.53 -9.12
N GLY A 270 -9.70 -14.32 -7.92
CA GLY A 270 -8.96 -15.33 -7.20
C GLY A 270 -7.58 -15.69 -7.74
N TRP A 271 -6.94 -14.78 -8.50
CA TRP A 271 -5.59 -14.95 -9.07
C TRP A 271 -5.40 -16.14 -10.05
N THR A 272 -6.45 -16.89 -10.37
CA THR A 272 -6.39 -18.05 -11.29
C THR A 272 -6.66 -17.66 -12.74
N ASP A 273 -6.21 -18.50 -13.68
CA ASP A 273 -6.64 -18.41 -15.08
C ASP A 273 -8.02 -19.04 -15.22
N SER A 274 -8.85 -18.46 -16.09
CA SER A 274 -10.30 -18.68 -16.24
C SER A 274 -10.76 -20.10 -16.65
N SER A 275 -9.91 -21.12 -16.50
CA SER A 275 -10.17 -22.51 -16.89
C SER A 275 -10.30 -23.49 -15.72
N GLU A 276 -9.97 -23.09 -14.48
CA GLU A 276 -10.16 -23.94 -13.30
C GLU A 276 -11.33 -23.46 -12.43
N SER A 277 -12.04 -24.42 -11.85
CA SER A 277 -13.37 -24.33 -11.24
C SER A 277 -13.70 -23.02 -10.51
N SER A 278 -14.91 -22.49 -10.77
CA SER A 278 -15.50 -21.25 -10.26
C SER A 278 -15.70 -21.14 -8.74
N ASP A 279 -15.37 -22.16 -7.97
CA ASP A 279 -15.69 -22.23 -6.54
C ASP A 279 -14.52 -21.79 -5.63
N LEU A 280 -13.35 -21.49 -6.21
CA LEU A 280 -12.10 -21.27 -5.48
C LEU A 280 -11.49 -19.91 -5.85
N ILE A 281 -11.59 -18.96 -4.92
CA ILE A 281 -11.02 -17.61 -5.05
C ILE A 281 -9.78 -17.51 -4.16
N ASP A 282 -8.65 -17.12 -4.76
CA ASP A 282 -7.36 -16.77 -4.10
C ASP A 282 -6.56 -17.97 -3.60
N THR A 283 -6.54 -19.06 -4.36
CA THR A 283 -5.82 -20.31 -4.04
C THR A 283 -4.82 -20.65 -5.15
N GLY A 284 -3.55 -20.82 -4.80
CA GLY A 284 -2.49 -21.20 -5.73
C GLY A 284 -1.12 -20.72 -5.30
N TRP A 285 -0.07 -21.50 -5.61
CA TRP A 285 1.32 -21.17 -5.27
C TRP A 285 1.77 -19.80 -5.78
N THR A 286 1.23 -19.33 -6.90
CA THR A 286 1.51 -17.98 -7.40
C THR A 286 1.06 -16.90 -6.42
N SER A 287 -0.15 -17.02 -5.84
CA SER A 287 -0.65 -16.05 -4.84
C SER A 287 0.21 -16.10 -3.57
N VAL A 288 0.58 -17.30 -3.10
CA VAL A 288 1.49 -17.50 -1.96
C VAL A 288 2.80 -16.74 -2.19
N TRP A 289 3.50 -17.00 -3.29
CA TRP A 289 4.80 -16.39 -3.56
C TRP A 289 4.74 -14.88 -3.79
N VAL A 290 3.69 -14.38 -4.46
CA VAL A 290 3.53 -12.92 -4.62
C VAL A 290 3.42 -12.23 -3.26
N ARG A 291 2.67 -12.81 -2.31
CA ARG A 291 2.52 -12.28 -0.96
C ARG A 291 3.82 -12.40 -0.15
N ILE A 292 4.47 -13.56 -0.14
CA ILE A 292 5.74 -13.77 0.59
C ILE A 292 6.86 -12.86 0.03
N CYS A 293 6.99 -12.73 -1.29
CA CYS A 293 7.94 -11.80 -1.88
C CYS A 293 7.61 -10.34 -1.56
N THR A 294 6.31 -9.97 -1.52
CA THR A 294 5.88 -8.64 -1.08
C THR A 294 6.29 -8.37 0.38
N GLU A 295 6.18 -9.36 1.26
CA GLU A 295 6.64 -9.26 2.65
C GLU A 295 8.15 -9.01 2.73
N TRP A 296 8.96 -9.76 1.98
CA TRP A 296 10.42 -9.57 1.97
C TRP A 296 10.82 -8.22 1.38
N VAL A 297 10.15 -7.78 0.32
CA VAL A 297 10.37 -6.44 -0.23
C VAL A 297 9.96 -5.37 0.78
N THR A 298 8.88 -5.57 1.52
CA THR A 298 8.47 -4.66 2.62
C THR A 298 9.57 -4.56 3.68
N ALA A 299 10.14 -5.70 4.07
CA ALA A 299 11.24 -5.74 5.03
C ALA A 299 12.46 -4.96 4.53
N VAL A 300 12.87 -5.20 3.29
CA VAL A 300 14.00 -4.49 2.66
C VAL A 300 13.72 -3.00 2.57
N LEU A 301 12.53 -2.59 2.12
CA LEU A 301 12.15 -1.18 2.00
C LEU A 301 12.13 -0.49 3.37
N TYR A 302 11.57 -1.12 4.39
CA TYR A 302 11.55 -0.58 5.75
C TYR A 302 12.96 -0.42 6.32
N VAL A 303 13.81 -1.45 6.23
CA VAL A 303 15.20 -1.34 6.68
C VAL A 303 15.94 -0.27 5.88
N TRP A 304 15.65 -0.14 4.59
CA TRP A 304 16.23 0.90 3.74
C TRP A 304 15.79 2.30 4.16
N THR A 305 14.54 2.54 4.58
CA THR A 305 14.12 3.88 5.06
C THR A 305 14.92 4.34 6.28
N LEU A 306 15.38 3.40 7.10
CA LEU A 306 16.20 3.66 8.28
C LEU A 306 17.70 3.79 7.98
N LEU A 307 18.24 2.95 7.08
CA LEU A 307 19.68 2.90 6.81
C LEU A 307 20.13 3.86 5.71
N ALA A 308 19.27 4.21 4.76
CA ALA A 308 19.64 5.06 3.63
C ALA A 308 20.23 6.42 4.06
N PRO A 309 19.68 7.13 5.07
CA PRO A 309 20.26 8.39 5.56
C PRO A 309 21.69 8.25 6.11
N LEU A 310 22.04 7.06 6.63
CA LEU A 310 23.38 6.79 7.18
C LEU A 310 24.39 6.42 6.09
N LEU A 311 23.94 5.66 5.09
CA LEU A 311 24.80 5.17 4.01
C LEU A 311 25.05 6.23 2.92
N LEU A 312 24.13 7.19 2.76
CA LEU A 312 24.17 8.20 1.71
C LEU A 312 23.95 9.61 2.31
N PRO A 313 24.84 10.09 3.21
CA PRO A 313 24.64 11.35 3.94
C PRO A 313 24.52 12.58 3.03
N ASP A 314 25.08 12.53 1.82
CA ASP A 314 25.02 13.62 0.83
C ASP A 314 23.68 13.69 0.08
N ARG A 315 22.75 12.75 0.31
CA ARG A 315 21.42 12.75 -0.29
C ARG A 315 20.39 13.17 0.76
N GLU A 316 19.60 14.19 0.44
CA GLU A 316 18.46 14.55 1.27
C GLU A 316 17.38 13.46 1.18
N PHE A 317 17.16 12.75 2.29
CA PHE A 317 16.03 11.85 2.48
C PHE A 317 14.96 12.60 3.28
N PHE A 318 13.85 12.96 2.63
CA PHE A 318 12.68 13.56 3.27
C PHE A 318 11.48 12.63 3.13
#